data_AF-A0A564SE01-F1
#
_entry.id   AF-A0A564SE01-F1
#
_cell.length_a   1.000
_cell.length_b   1.000
_cell.length_c   1.000
_cell.angle_alpha   90.00
_cell.angle_beta   90.00
_cell.angle_gamma   90.00
#
_symmetry.space_group_name_H-M   'P 1'
#
loop_
_entity.id
_entity.type
_entity.pdbx_description
1 polymer ?
#
loop_
_entity_poly.entity_id
_entity_poly.type
_entity_poly.pdbx_seq_one_letter_code
_entity_poly.pdbx_strand_id
1 'polypeptide(L)'
;MIEKKRRCAAFAVCGSFCTLEAALDAARALRGQGWELLPVMSFAAGQDTRFGRASGWRHQLEGLTGRPVLDTLQAVEPLGPRHLADALVIAPCTGATLARLAEGLSDTPVTLAAKSLLRVGCPIVIAVSTNDGLGASGENIARLYQRKHYYFVPYGQDDPNTKPQSLKARFELLPQTLEAALEGRQLQPVLQCPCG
;
A
#
# COMPACT_ATOMS: atom_id res chain seq x y z
N MET A 1 20.38 22.20 -17.06
CA MET A 1 19.68 20.90 -16.99
C MET A 1 19.04 20.83 -15.62
N ILE A 2 17.71 20.86 -15.53
CA ILE A 2 17.03 20.70 -14.23
C ILE A 2 17.16 19.23 -13.87
N GLU A 3 17.92 18.94 -12.83
CA GLU A 3 18.07 17.60 -12.27
C GLU A 3 16.67 17.13 -11.84
N LYS A 4 16.08 16.17 -12.58
CA LYS A 4 14.79 15.58 -12.19
C LYS A 4 14.99 14.94 -10.82
N LYS A 5 14.43 15.54 -9.77
CA LYS A 5 14.45 14.99 -8.41
C LYS A 5 13.95 13.54 -8.48
N ARG A 6 14.83 12.59 -8.17
CA ARG A 6 14.53 11.16 -8.16
C ARG A 6 13.44 10.92 -7.11
N ARG A 7 12.26 10.47 -7.53
CA ARG A 7 11.11 10.20 -6.64
C ARG A 7 11.20 8.78 -6.11
N CYS A 8 11.16 8.61 -4.79
CA CYS A 8 11.28 7.31 -4.14
C CYS A 8 10.03 7.02 -3.30
N ALA A 9 9.41 5.86 -3.47
CA ALA A 9 8.32 5.39 -2.63
C ALA A 9 8.69 4.08 -1.95
N ALA A 10 8.33 3.92 -0.68
CA ALA A 10 8.26 2.59 -0.09
C ALA A 10 7.02 1.88 -0.64
N PHE A 11 7.17 0.68 -1.20
CA PHE A 11 6.08 -0.12 -1.75
C PHE A 11 5.88 -1.36 -0.90
N ALA A 12 4.81 -1.35 -0.10
CA ALA A 12 4.50 -2.36 0.89
C ALA A 12 3.43 -3.35 0.40
N VAL A 13 3.71 -4.64 0.56
CA VAL A 13 2.75 -5.72 0.30
C VAL A 13 2.28 -6.40 1.60
N CYS A 14 0.97 -6.68 1.66
CA CYS A 14 0.33 -7.42 2.76
C CYS A 14 -0.20 -8.78 2.32
N GLY A 15 -0.65 -9.62 3.27
CA GLY A 15 -1.12 -11.00 3.06
C GLY A 15 -2.41 -11.20 2.24
N SER A 16 -2.78 -10.30 1.32
CA SER A 16 -3.89 -10.52 0.37
C SER A 16 -3.38 -11.14 -0.94
N PHE A 17 -2.90 -12.39 -0.84
CA PHE A 17 -2.09 -13.05 -1.87
C PHE A 17 -2.77 -13.16 -3.24
N CYS A 18 -4.09 -13.35 -3.29
CA CYS A 18 -4.84 -13.40 -4.56
C CYS A 18 -4.82 -12.07 -5.35
N THR A 19 -4.39 -10.97 -4.72
CA THR A 19 -4.28 -9.65 -5.35
C THR A 19 -2.83 -9.18 -5.50
N LEU A 20 -1.85 -10.02 -5.11
CA LEU A 20 -0.45 -9.62 -5.07
C LEU A 20 0.13 -9.41 -6.48
N GLU A 21 -0.29 -10.22 -7.46
CA GLU A 21 0.12 -10.04 -8.86
C GLU A 21 -0.33 -8.69 -9.43
N ALA A 22 -1.60 -8.32 -9.23
CA ALA A 22 -2.12 -7.01 -9.64
C ALA A 22 -1.41 -5.84 -8.92
N ALA A 23 -0.98 -6.03 -7.67
CA ALA A 23 -0.18 -5.03 -6.98
C ALA A 23 1.24 -4.90 -7.57
N LEU A 24 1.85 -6.01 -8.00
CA LEU A 24 3.12 -5.99 -8.73
C LEU A 24 2.99 -5.28 -10.09
N ASP A 25 1.86 -5.41 -10.78
CA ASP A 25 1.58 -4.63 -11.99
C ASP A 25 1.53 -3.12 -11.72
N ALA A 26 0.87 -2.71 -10.63
CA ALA A 26 0.88 -1.31 -10.22
C ALA A 26 2.31 -0.82 -9.86
N ALA A 27 3.12 -1.66 -9.20
CA ALA A 27 4.52 -1.36 -8.95
C ALA A 27 5.35 -1.25 -10.25
N ARG A 28 5.09 -2.10 -11.25
CA ARG A 28 5.68 -1.98 -12.60
C ARG A 28 5.30 -0.66 -13.27
N ALA A 29 4.03 -0.27 -13.17
CA ALA A 29 3.56 1.00 -13.72
C ALA A 29 4.29 2.20 -13.07
N LEU A 30 4.46 2.20 -11.75
CA LEU A 30 5.25 3.21 -11.04
C LEU A 30 6.72 3.24 -11.52
N ARG A 31 7.36 2.07 -11.64
CA ARG A 31 8.73 1.97 -12.17
C ARG A 31 8.83 2.53 -13.60
N GLY A 32 7.85 2.23 -14.45
CA GLY A 32 7.75 2.77 -15.81
C GLY A 32 7.61 4.29 -15.86
N GLN A 33 7.05 4.91 -14.82
CA GLN A 33 6.96 6.37 -14.65
C GLN A 33 8.22 6.99 -14.02
N GLY A 34 9.26 6.19 -13.74
CA GLY A 34 10.54 6.65 -13.23
C GLY A 34 10.66 6.68 -11.70
N TRP A 35 9.72 6.06 -10.98
CA TRP A 35 9.81 5.93 -9.53
C TRP A 35 10.89 4.92 -9.12
N GLU A 36 11.60 5.22 -8.05
CA GLU A 36 12.33 4.21 -7.29
C GLU A 36 11.43 3.62 -6.21
N LEU A 37 11.52 2.30 -6.01
CA LEU A 37 10.70 1.60 -5.04
C LEU A 37 11.57 0.92 -4.00
N LEU A 38 11.27 1.13 -2.71
CA LEU A 38 11.80 0.35 -1.60
C LEU A 38 10.79 -0.74 -1.26
N PRO A 39 11.04 -2.02 -1.56
CA PRO A 39 10.07 -3.07 -1.30
C PRO A 39 9.97 -3.35 0.21
N VAL A 40 8.75 -3.33 0.74
CA VAL A 40 8.45 -3.66 2.14
C VAL A 40 7.48 -4.85 2.16
N MET A 41 7.71 -5.81 3.05
CA MET A 41 6.85 -6.99 3.17
C MET A 41 6.38 -7.15 4.61
N SER A 42 5.06 -7.28 4.80
CA SER A 42 4.50 -7.66 6.10
C SER A 42 4.88 -9.10 6.47
N PHE A 43 4.89 -9.44 7.76
CA PHE A 43 5.07 -10.82 8.21
C PHE A 43 4.06 -11.79 7.58
N ALA A 44 2.82 -11.34 7.39
CA ALA A 44 1.78 -12.13 6.76
C ALA A 44 2.07 -12.43 5.28
N ALA A 45 2.67 -11.50 4.54
CA ALA A 45 3.05 -11.71 3.15
C ALA A 45 4.30 -12.61 2.99
N GLY A 46 5.06 -12.81 4.07
CA GLY A 46 6.21 -13.72 4.12
C GLY A 46 5.84 -15.19 4.37
N GLN A 47 4.56 -15.56 4.29
CA GLN A 47 4.09 -16.93 4.51
C GLN A 47 3.79 -17.65 3.19
N ASP A 48 4.06 -18.95 3.13
CA ASP A 48 3.67 -19.80 2.01
C ASP A 48 2.16 -20.06 2.02
N THR A 49 1.53 -19.97 0.85
CA THR A 49 0.08 -20.22 0.71
C THR A 49 -0.23 -20.98 -0.58
N ARG A 50 -1.50 -21.34 -0.77
CA ARG A 50 -2.00 -21.90 -2.04
C ARG A 50 -1.79 -21.00 -3.26
N PHE A 51 -1.56 -19.70 -3.05
CA PHE A 51 -1.35 -18.72 -4.12
C PHE A 51 0.12 -18.57 -4.51
N GLY A 52 1.04 -19.20 -3.77
CA GLY A 52 2.47 -19.15 -4.07
C GLY A 52 3.33 -19.20 -2.82
N ARG A 53 4.63 -19.38 -3.04
CA ARG A 53 5.65 -19.35 -1.98
C ARG A 53 6.08 -17.93 -1.67
N ALA A 54 6.33 -17.64 -0.40
CA ALA A 54 6.84 -16.35 0.06
C ALA A 54 8.16 -15.98 -0.62
N SER A 55 9.04 -16.97 -0.85
CA SER A 55 10.30 -16.77 -1.56
C SER A 55 10.10 -16.32 -3.02
N GLY A 56 9.06 -16.81 -3.69
CA GLY A 56 8.72 -16.40 -5.06
C GLY A 56 8.27 -14.94 -5.11
N TRP A 57 7.39 -14.55 -4.20
CA TRP A 57 6.93 -13.16 -4.11
C TRP A 57 8.05 -12.19 -3.74
N ARG A 58 8.93 -12.60 -2.80
CA ARG A 58 10.14 -11.84 -2.49
C ARG A 58 11.01 -11.65 -3.72
N HIS A 59 11.34 -12.72 -4.42
CA HIS A 59 12.21 -12.65 -5.59
C HIS A 59 11.64 -11.74 -6.69
N GLN A 60 10.32 -11.78 -6.91
CA GLN A 60 9.65 -10.89 -7.86
C GLN A 60 9.74 -9.41 -7.43
N LEU A 61 9.52 -9.10 -6.15
CA LEU A 61 9.67 -7.73 -5.63
C LEU A 61 11.11 -7.23 -5.73
N GLU A 62 12.08 -8.04 -5.34
CA GLU A 62 13.49 -7.68 -5.41
C GLU A 62 13.94 -7.48 -6.86
N GLY A 63 13.52 -8.37 -7.78
CA GLY A 63 13.79 -8.23 -9.21
C GLY A 63 13.14 -6.98 -9.83
N LEU A 64 11.90 -6.66 -9.43
CA LEU A 64 11.19 -5.49 -9.92
C LEU A 64 11.80 -4.17 -9.44
N THR A 65 12.22 -4.13 -8.17
CA THR A 65 12.70 -2.91 -7.51
C THR A 65 14.21 -2.73 -7.60
N GLY A 66 14.96 -3.81 -7.83
CA GLY A 66 16.42 -3.85 -7.76
C GLY A 66 16.98 -3.68 -6.34
N ARG A 67 16.16 -3.89 -5.30
CA ARG A 67 16.50 -3.66 -3.90
C ARG A 67 16.04 -4.83 -3.02
N PRO A 68 16.74 -5.15 -1.92
CA PRO A 68 16.31 -6.21 -1.00
C PRO A 68 15.01 -5.83 -0.30
N VAL A 69 14.16 -6.83 -0.03
CA VAL A 69 12.92 -6.63 0.74
C VAL A 69 13.22 -6.23 2.18
N LEU A 70 12.56 -5.16 2.64
CA LEU A 70 12.53 -4.72 4.03
C LEU A 70 11.37 -5.43 4.77
N ASP A 71 11.70 -6.38 5.63
CA ASP A 71 10.73 -7.28 6.28
C ASP A 71 10.93 -7.39 7.80
N THR A 72 11.78 -6.54 8.38
CA THR A 72 11.97 -6.43 9.82
C THR A 72 11.62 -5.03 10.29
N LEU A 73 11.33 -4.89 11.60
CA LEU A 73 11.06 -3.60 12.20
C LEU A 73 12.30 -2.67 12.09
N GLN A 74 13.48 -3.23 12.29
CA GLN A 74 14.77 -2.52 12.22
C GLN A 74 15.05 -1.99 10.81
N ALA A 75 14.68 -2.75 9.77
CA ALA A 75 14.93 -2.34 8.38
C ALA A 75 14.06 -1.14 7.94
N VAL A 76 12.86 -1.00 8.50
CA VAL A 76 11.91 0.06 8.10
C VAL A 76 11.94 1.28 9.02
N GLU A 77 12.49 1.16 10.23
CA GLU A 77 12.61 2.28 11.18
C GLU A 77 13.25 3.52 10.55
N PRO A 78 14.35 3.41 9.76
CA PRO A 78 15.03 4.60 9.22
C PRO A 78 14.31 5.30 8.07
N LEU A 79 13.20 4.75 7.54
CA LEU A 79 12.53 5.26 6.33
C LEU A 79 12.18 6.75 6.45
N GLY A 80 11.57 7.17 7.55
CA GLY A 80 11.26 8.56 7.84
C GLY A 80 12.45 9.37 8.33
N PRO A 81 13.12 9.00 9.44
CA PRO A 81 14.22 9.77 10.02
C PRO A 81 15.39 10.07 9.07
N ARG A 82 15.67 9.16 8.12
CA ARG A 82 16.71 9.36 7.10
C ARG A 82 16.15 9.79 5.74
N HIS A 83 14.84 10.04 5.66
CA HIS A 83 14.13 10.47 4.45
C HIS A 83 14.43 9.58 3.23
N LEU A 84 14.31 8.26 3.41
CA LEU A 84 14.63 7.28 2.38
C LEU A 84 13.52 7.14 1.33
N ALA A 85 12.30 7.58 1.64
CA ALA A 85 11.16 7.59 0.74
C ALA A 85 10.33 8.87 0.94
N ASP A 86 9.76 9.36 -0.15
CA ASP A 86 8.86 10.51 -0.19
C ASP A 86 7.43 10.12 0.23
N ALA A 87 7.07 8.84 0.11
CA ALA A 87 5.74 8.30 0.39
C ALA A 87 5.79 6.80 0.75
N LEU A 88 4.72 6.31 1.39
CA LEU A 88 4.44 4.87 1.51
C LEU A 88 3.23 4.51 0.64
N VAL A 89 3.36 3.48 -0.17
CA VAL A 89 2.26 2.80 -0.84
C VAL A 89 2.03 1.46 -0.16
N ILE A 90 0.81 1.16 0.26
CA ILE A 90 0.42 -0.15 0.81
C ILE A 90 -0.58 -0.80 -0.16
N ALA A 91 -0.10 -1.75 -0.96
CA ALA A 91 -0.89 -2.40 -1.99
C ALA A 91 -0.47 -3.88 -2.15
N PRO A 92 -1.37 -4.85 -1.87
CA PRO A 92 -2.67 -4.68 -1.23
C PRO A 92 -2.55 -4.29 0.25
N CYS A 93 -3.55 -3.58 0.78
CA CYS A 93 -3.76 -3.37 2.20
C CYS A 93 -4.91 -4.24 2.72
N THR A 94 -4.60 -5.23 3.56
CA THR A 94 -5.59 -6.16 4.15
C THR A 94 -6.38 -5.48 5.28
N GLY A 95 -7.56 -6.01 5.62
CA GLY A 95 -8.33 -5.58 6.81
C GLY A 95 -7.50 -5.61 8.10
N ALA A 96 -6.65 -6.62 8.28
CA ALA A 96 -5.77 -6.73 9.44
C ALA A 96 -4.69 -5.63 9.49
N THR A 97 -4.17 -5.18 8.35
CA THR A 97 -3.24 -4.04 8.29
C THR A 97 -4.00 -2.73 8.50
N LEU A 98 -5.20 -2.57 7.91
CA LEU A 98 -6.07 -1.42 8.13
C LEU A 98 -6.38 -1.21 9.61
N ALA A 99 -6.80 -2.27 10.32
CA ALA A 99 -7.11 -2.22 11.74
C ALA A 99 -5.90 -1.77 12.57
N ARG A 100 -4.71 -2.34 12.31
CA ARG A 100 -3.47 -1.93 13.00
C ARG A 100 -3.14 -0.46 12.77
N LEU A 101 -3.23 0.02 11.52
CA LEU A 101 -2.99 1.43 11.19
C LEU A 101 -4.01 2.34 11.88
N ALA A 102 -5.29 1.96 11.88
CA ALA A 102 -6.36 2.70 12.53
C ALA A 102 -6.16 2.76 14.06
N GLU A 103 -5.67 1.70 14.69
CA GLU A 103 -5.33 1.69 16.13
C GLU A 103 -3.96 2.31 16.44
N GLY A 104 -3.17 2.69 15.43
CA GLY A 104 -1.83 3.25 15.62
C GLY A 104 -0.78 2.23 16.08
N LEU A 105 -1.06 0.93 15.87
CA LEU A 105 -0.14 -0.16 16.13
C LEU A 105 1.00 -0.16 15.09
N SER A 106 2.20 -0.50 15.54
CA SER A 106 3.43 -0.55 14.71
C SER A 106 4.20 -1.84 14.92
N ASP A 107 3.49 -2.96 14.99
CA ASP A 107 3.96 -4.31 15.30
C ASP A 107 4.39 -5.12 14.06
N THR A 108 4.19 -4.59 12.85
CA THR A 108 4.65 -5.19 11.58
C THR A 108 5.56 -4.22 10.81
N PRO A 109 6.41 -4.71 9.87
CA PRO A 109 7.25 -3.84 9.04
C PRO A 109 6.43 -2.79 8.28
N VAL A 110 5.27 -3.16 7.74
CA VAL A 110 4.39 -2.24 7.00
C VAL A 110 3.84 -1.13 7.92
N THR A 111 3.33 -1.50 9.08
CA THR A 111 2.75 -0.53 10.03
C THR A 111 3.82 0.37 10.67
N LEU A 112 5.03 -0.16 10.91
CA LEU A 112 6.15 0.66 11.39
C LEU A 112 6.70 1.57 10.30
N ALA A 113 6.77 1.11 9.04
CA ALA A 113 7.10 1.97 7.90
C ALA A 113 6.13 3.16 7.81
N ALA A 114 4.82 2.92 7.97
CA ALA A 114 3.81 3.97 7.99
C ALA A 114 4.06 4.96 9.13
N LYS A 115 4.25 4.47 10.36
CA LYS A 115 4.56 5.32 11.52
C LYS A 115 5.84 6.13 11.34
N SER A 116 6.88 5.53 10.78
CA SER A 116 8.17 6.19 10.51
C SER A 116 8.00 7.34 9.51
N LEU A 117 7.28 7.12 8.40
CA LEU A 117 7.05 8.14 7.38
C LEU A 117 6.06 9.23 7.82
N LEU A 118 5.03 8.87 8.59
CA LEU A 118 4.10 9.84 9.19
C LEU A 118 4.81 10.81 10.14
N ARG A 119 5.87 10.38 10.85
CA ARG A 119 6.67 11.25 11.74
C ARG A 119 7.25 12.45 11.00
N VAL A 120 7.54 12.31 9.71
CA VAL A 120 8.11 13.37 8.86
C VAL A 120 7.08 13.96 7.88
N GLY A 121 5.79 13.66 8.07
CA GLY A 121 4.70 14.22 7.27
C GLY A 121 4.54 13.62 5.87
N CYS A 122 5.18 12.50 5.58
CA CYS A 122 5.05 11.83 4.29
C CYS A 122 3.67 11.18 4.12
N PRO A 123 3.09 11.22 2.90
CA PRO A 123 1.81 10.59 2.59
C PRO A 123 1.87 9.06 2.65
N ILE A 124 0.77 8.46 3.14
CA ILE A 124 0.50 7.02 3.17
C ILE A 124 -0.67 6.73 2.24
N VAL A 125 -0.39 6.06 1.13
CA VAL A 125 -1.37 5.66 0.10
C VAL A 125 -1.82 4.23 0.36
N ILE A 126 -3.12 4.03 0.55
CA ILE A 126 -3.72 2.76 0.90
C ILE A 126 -4.54 2.22 -0.28
N ALA A 127 -4.20 1.03 -0.75
CA ALA A 127 -4.99 0.29 -1.72
C ALA A 127 -5.72 -0.87 -1.02
N VAL A 128 -6.95 -0.60 -0.54
CA VAL A 128 -7.75 -1.56 0.25
C VAL A 128 -8.03 -2.85 -0.52
N SER A 129 -7.96 -3.98 0.17
CA SER A 129 -8.27 -5.31 -0.38
C SER A 129 -8.71 -6.22 0.77
N THR A 130 -10.01 -6.22 1.06
CA THR A 130 -10.57 -6.95 2.20
C THR A 130 -12.02 -7.35 1.97
N ASN A 131 -12.41 -8.53 2.46
CA ASN A 131 -13.75 -9.10 2.25
C ASN A 131 -14.80 -8.59 3.24
N ASP A 132 -14.39 -7.83 4.25
CA ASP A 132 -15.21 -7.23 5.30
C ASP A 132 -15.15 -5.69 5.27
N GLY A 133 -14.91 -5.12 4.09
CA GLY A 133 -14.76 -3.68 3.85
C GLY A 133 -16.00 -2.86 4.23
N LEU A 134 -17.20 -3.40 4.04
CA LEU A 134 -18.45 -2.82 4.53
C LEU A 134 -18.87 -3.35 5.92
N GLY A 135 -18.04 -4.20 6.52
CA GLY A 135 -18.17 -4.73 7.88
C GLY A 135 -17.11 -4.13 8.82
N ALA A 136 -16.35 -4.99 9.52
CA ALA A 136 -15.37 -4.57 10.53
C ALA A 136 -14.25 -3.67 9.96
N SER A 137 -13.84 -3.86 8.71
CA SER A 137 -12.83 -2.98 8.09
C SER A 137 -13.38 -1.59 7.76
N GLY A 138 -14.71 -1.41 7.67
CA GLY A 138 -15.34 -0.15 7.30
C GLY A 138 -15.06 0.98 8.29
N GLU A 139 -15.12 0.70 9.59
CA GLU A 139 -14.77 1.70 10.61
C GLU A 139 -13.29 2.10 10.53
N ASN A 140 -12.40 1.16 10.21
CA ASN A 140 -10.96 1.42 10.09
C ASN A 140 -10.66 2.29 8.88
N ILE A 141 -11.33 2.05 7.75
CA ILE A 141 -11.27 2.90 6.56
C ILE A 141 -11.73 4.32 6.91
N ALA A 142 -12.90 4.45 7.54
CA ALA A 142 -13.46 5.76 7.90
C ALA A 142 -12.58 6.55 8.90
N ARG A 143 -11.99 5.87 9.89
CA ARG A 143 -11.05 6.48 10.85
C ARG A 143 -9.78 6.97 10.15
N LEU A 144 -9.21 6.15 9.27
CA LEU A 144 -8.00 6.51 8.53
C LEU A 144 -8.25 7.63 7.52
N TYR A 145 -9.41 7.66 6.86
CA TYR A 145 -9.77 8.71 5.89
C TYR A 145 -9.80 10.12 6.51
N GLN A 146 -10.10 10.21 7.81
CA GLN A 146 -10.12 11.48 8.55
C GLN A 146 -8.76 11.92 9.08
N ARG A 147 -7.73 11.06 9.01
CA ARG A 147 -6.39 11.36 9.51
C ARG A 147 -5.56 12.09 8.46
N LYS A 148 -4.76 13.04 8.92
CA LYS A 148 -3.78 13.72 8.05
C LYS A 148 -2.83 12.70 7.43
N HIS A 149 -2.45 12.97 6.18
CA HIS A 149 -1.48 12.19 5.40
C HIS A 149 -1.91 10.79 4.97
N TYR A 150 -3.13 10.34 5.26
CA TYR A 150 -3.67 9.11 4.69
C TYR A 150 -4.49 9.41 3.42
N TYR A 151 -4.23 8.66 2.37
CA TYR A 151 -4.90 8.76 1.08
C TYR A 151 -5.28 7.37 0.59
N PHE A 152 -6.38 7.27 -0.14
CA PHE A 152 -6.91 5.99 -0.60
C PHE A 152 -6.86 5.92 -2.12
N VAL A 153 -6.33 4.82 -2.63
CA VAL A 153 -6.53 4.48 -4.04
C VAL A 153 -8.03 4.25 -4.25
N PRO A 154 -8.67 4.85 -5.26
CA PRO A 154 -10.11 4.71 -5.44
C PRO A 154 -10.57 3.26 -5.42
N TYR A 155 -11.68 2.99 -4.73
CA TYR A 155 -12.13 1.64 -4.40
C TYR A 155 -13.64 1.51 -4.47
N GLY A 156 -14.10 0.27 -4.55
CA GLY A 156 -15.52 -0.09 -4.54
C GLY A 156 -15.70 -1.58 -4.28
N GLN A 157 -16.95 -2.05 -4.31
CA GLN A 157 -17.23 -3.48 -4.26
C GLN A 157 -16.72 -4.15 -5.54
N ASP A 158 -16.07 -5.31 -5.39
CA ASP A 158 -15.51 -6.07 -6.52
C ASP A 158 -16.44 -7.17 -7.02
N ASP A 159 -17.26 -7.75 -6.14
CA ASP A 159 -18.32 -8.70 -6.49
C ASP A 159 -19.48 -8.55 -5.49
N PRO A 160 -20.40 -7.61 -5.71
CA PRO A 160 -21.48 -7.32 -4.77
C PRO A 160 -22.43 -8.50 -4.52
N ASN A 161 -22.56 -9.42 -5.50
CA ASN A 161 -23.49 -10.54 -5.43
C ASN A 161 -22.92 -11.68 -4.58
N THR A 162 -21.65 -12.03 -4.77
CA THR A 162 -21.01 -13.16 -4.08
C THR A 162 -20.28 -12.71 -2.80
N LYS A 163 -19.78 -11.48 -2.77
CA LYS A 163 -18.99 -10.92 -1.67
C LYS A 163 -19.53 -9.52 -1.30
N PRO A 164 -20.77 -9.42 -0.80
CA PRO A 164 -21.44 -8.14 -0.58
C PRO A 164 -20.68 -7.20 0.36
N GLN A 165 -19.85 -7.72 1.26
CA GLN A 165 -19.08 -6.93 2.22
C GLN A 165 -17.68 -6.54 1.70
N SER A 166 -17.26 -7.04 0.54
CA SER A 166 -15.91 -6.88 0.03
C SER A 166 -15.68 -5.51 -0.60
N LEU A 167 -14.52 -4.91 -0.30
CA LEU A 167 -14.04 -3.69 -0.94
C LEU A 167 -12.63 -3.91 -1.48
N LYS A 168 -12.41 -3.46 -2.72
CA LYS A 168 -11.14 -3.58 -3.42
C LYS A 168 -10.81 -2.27 -4.15
N ALA A 169 -9.57 -1.83 -4.01
CA ALA A 169 -9.02 -0.71 -4.75
C ALA A 169 -8.79 -1.06 -6.24
N ARG A 170 -8.97 -0.05 -7.09
CA ARG A 170 -8.61 -0.04 -8.52
C ARG A 170 -7.11 0.26 -8.62
N PHE A 171 -6.28 -0.78 -8.59
CA PHE A 171 -4.81 -0.64 -8.55
C PHE A 171 -4.21 0.12 -9.74
N GLU A 172 -4.90 0.14 -10.87
CA GLU A 172 -4.57 0.95 -12.04
C GLU A 172 -4.58 2.47 -11.76
N LEU A 173 -5.30 2.92 -10.73
CA LEU A 173 -5.36 4.31 -10.28
C LEU A 173 -4.31 4.64 -9.20
N LEU A 174 -3.49 3.67 -8.81
CA LEU A 174 -2.48 3.84 -7.77
C LEU A 174 -1.45 4.92 -8.13
N PRO A 175 -0.87 4.97 -9.36
CA PRO A 175 0.06 6.03 -9.71
C PRO A 175 -0.53 7.44 -9.58
N GLN A 176 -1.75 7.65 -10.09
CA GLN A 176 -2.45 8.94 -9.99
C GLN A 176 -2.76 9.30 -8.53
N THR A 177 -3.07 8.30 -7.71
CA THR A 177 -3.32 8.51 -6.27
C THR A 177 -2.05 8.94 -5.55
N LEU A 178 -0.91 8.32 -5.87
CA LEU A 178 0.38 8.67 -5.28
C LEU A 178 0.80 10.10 -5.64
N GLU A 179 0.63 10.50 -6.90
CA GLU A 179 0.89 11.88 -7.34
C GLU A 179 -0.01 12.89 -6.60
N ALA A 180 -1.32 12.62 -6.50
CA ALA A 180 -2.23 13.47 -5.75
C ALA A 180 -1.86 13.56 -4.26
N ALA A 181 -1.45 12.44 -3.66
CA ALA A 181 -1.07 12.37 -2.26
C ALA A 181 0.20 13.20 -1.95
N LEU A 182 1.18 13.23 -2.86
CA LEU A 182 2.35 14.11 -2.76
C LEU A 182 1.98 15.60 -2.79
N GLU A 183 0.89 15.96 -3.47
CA GLU A 183 0.34 17.31 -3.49
C GLU A 183 -0.56 17.62 -2.28
N GLY A 184 -0.71 16.67 -1.34
CA GLY A 184 -1.58 16.83 -0.19
C GLY A 184 -3.07 16.64 -0.50
N ARG A 185 -3.41 15.99 -1.62
CA ARG A 185 -4.79 15.85 -2.10
C ARG A 185 -5.21 14.39 -2.23
N GLN A 186 -6.45 14.10 -1.87
CA GLN A 186 -7.10 12.82 -2.19
C GLN A 186 -7.50 12.82 -3.68
N LEU A 187 -7.13 11.77 -4.42
CA LEU A 187 -7.64 11.55 -5.77
C LEU A 187 -9.15 11.35 -5.75
N GLN A 188 -9.87 12.01 -6.66
CA GLN A 188 -11.32 11.93 -6.80
C GLN A 188 -11.71 11.45 -8.22
N PRO A 189 -12.83 10.73 -8.38
CA PRO A 189 -13.70 10.21 -7.32
C PRO A 189 -13.05 9.03 -6.58
N VAL A 190 -13.08 9.06 -5.24
CA VAL A 190 -12.51 7.99 -4.40
C VAL A 190 -13.39 6.73 -4.33
N LEU A 191 -14.71 6.90 -4.39
CA LEU A 191 -15.66 5.78 -4.44
C LEU A 191 -15.99 5.46 -5.91
N GLN A 192 -15.80 4.20 -6.29
CA GLN A 192 -15.99 3.71 -7.66
C GLN A 192 -17.19 2.77 -7.74
N CYS A 193 -17.96 2.84 -8.82
CA CYS A 193 -19.01 1.84 -9.08
C CYS A 193 -18.35 0.49 -9.42
N PRO A 194 -18.93 -0.64 -9.00
CA PRO A 194 -18.59 -1.95 -9.56
C PRO A 194 -18.75 -2.02 -11.10
N CYS A 195 -19.53 -1.08 -11.65
CA CYS A 195 -20.06 -1.07 -13.00
C CYS A 195 -19.39 -0.06 -13.96
N GLY A 196 -18.35 0.65 -13.51
CA GLY A 196 -17.63 1.66 -14.29
C GLY A 196 -16.25 1.20 -14.71
#